data_AF-A0A519CN42-F1
#
_entry.id   AF-A0A519CN42-F1
#
_cell.length_a   1.000
_cell.length_b   1.000
_cell.length_c   1.000
_cell.angle_alpha   90.00
_cell.angle_beta   90.00
_cell.angle_gamma   90.00
#
_symmetry.space_group_name_H-M   'P 1'
#
loop_
_entity.id
_entity.type
_entity.pdbx_description
1 polymer ?
#
loop_
_entity_poly.entity_id
_entity_poly.type
_entity_poly.pdbx_seq_one_letter_code
_entity_poly.pdbx_strand_id
1 'polypeptide(L)'
;MKLIILVALLPLMILPIAVFGESDSLNVSFENNAAPQYKLELHSNEKIILEQSYSWIRDQNSRYNLVSYSIDGSEPVPISRQARGTFSFDVPINSKFIIFSSVVQYPVSITGVNDYSFLPKSPTNDNWFDEKSDILISQITFENLGIIPNIITKVEGQIIENSGNSVQILVDNPIHLTIHWESDYSIFTILLLLPIIGIVIFFIRQKKGSNPPKTISKPEKTAPKTNSNNYENEIKIFLKQKSIEKIDSLITSKTITPEKGIRIKDMF
;
A
#
# COMPACT_ATOMS: atom_id res chain seq x y z
N MET A 1 -5.04 46.71 -11.65
CA MET A 1 -4.64 45.91 -12.83
C MET A 1 -4.13 44.58 -12.29
N LYS A 2 -4.62 43.42 -12.76
CA LYS A 2 -4.13 42.10 -12.31
C LYS A 2 -3.09 41.63 -13.31
N LEU A 3 -1.83 41.51 -12.90
CA LEU A 3 -0.79 40.88 -13.71
C LEU A 3 -0.79 39.38 -13.38
N ILE A 4 -1.22 38.55 -14.33
CA ILE A 4 -1.12 37.09 -14.23
C ILE A 4 0.09 36.68 -15.04
N ILE A 5 1.18 36.29 -14.38
CA ILE A 5 2.38 35.77 -15.06
C ILE A 5 2.26 34.24 -15.06
N LEU A 6 1.79 33.69 -16.18
CA LEU A 6 1.78 32.24 -16.42
C LEU A 6 3.18 31.81 -16.86
N VAL A 7 4.00 31.29 -15.94
CA VAL A 7 5.30 30.70 -16.30
C VAL A 7 5.08 29.23 -16.67
N ALA A 8 4.76 28.98 -17.95
CA ALA A 8 4.98 27.68 -18.55
C ALA A 8 6.48 27.54 -18.84
N LEU A 9 7.11 26.42 -18.45
CA LEU A 9 8.48 26.09 -18.87
C LEU A 9 8.54 26.02 -20.41
N LEU A 10 8.84 27.14 -21.05
CA LEU A 10 9.26 27.28 -22.44
C LEU A 10 10.40 28.32 -22.45
N PRO A 11 11.46 28.12 -23.25
CA PRO A 11 12.59 29.05 -23.28
C PRO A 11 12.14 30.37 -23.91
N LEU A 12 11.91 31.39 -23.07
CA LEU A 12 11.54 32.73 -23.51
C LEU A 12 12.80 33.61 -23.61
N MET A 13 13.19 33.97 -24.83
CA MET A 13 14.16 35.05 -25.06
C MET A 13 13.46 36.39 -24.82
N ILE A 14 13.94 37.16 -23.84
CA ILE A 14 13.47 38.53 -23.57
C ILE A 14 14.61 39.51 -23.89
N LEU A 15 14.30 40.54 -24.70
CA LEU A 15 15.18 41.67 -25.01
C LEU A 15 15.06 42.77 -23.93
N PRO A 16 16.15 43.44 -23.53
CA PRO A 16 16.10 44.42 -22.43
C PRO A 16 15.64 45.81 -22.90
N ILE A 17 14.73 46.42 -22.14
CA ILE A 17 14.43 47.86 -22.12
C ILE A 17 14.85 48.37 -20.74
N ALA A 18 15.71 49.38 -20.68
CA ALA A 18 16.23 49.93 -19.43
C ALA A 18 15.33 51.07 -18.90
N VAL A 19 14.85 50.92 -17.67
CA VAL A 19 14.27 52.01 -16.86
C VAL A 19 15.00 51.98 -15.51
N PHE A 20 15.66 53.09 -15.15
CA PHE A 20 16.37 53.26 -13.88
C PHE A 20 15.41 53.80 -12.82
N GLY A 21 14.79 52.88 -12.09
CA GLY A 21 14.29 53.07 -10.72
C GLY A 21 14.91 51.96 -9.87
N GLU A 22 15.10 52.20 -8.57
CA GLU A 22 15.54 51.17 -7.63
C GLU A 22 14.44 50.09 -7.58
N SER A 23 14.57 49.07 -8.43
CA SER A 23 13.54 48.05 -8.60
C SER A 23 13.66 47.02 -7.50
N ASP A 24 12.66 46.98 -6.62
CA ASP A 24 12.50 45.86 -5.71
C ASP A 24 12.28 44.60 -6.55
N SER A 25 12.96 43.53 -6.19
CA SER A 25 12.93 42.31 -6.97
C SER A 25 12.74 41.09 -6.12
N LEU A 26 11.91 40.17 -6.61
CA LEU A 26 11.65 38.89 -6.01
C LEU A 26 12.49 37.81 -6.68
N ASN A 27 13.34 37.15 -5.89
CA ASN A 27 14.10 35.99 -6.34
C ASN A 27 13.32 34.73 -6.05
N VAL A 28 13.08 33.93 -7.08
CA VAL A 28 12.40 32.65 -6.97
C VAL A 28 13.40 31.54 -7.27
N SER A 29 13.51 30.59 -6.36
CA SER A 29 14.46 29.49 -6.44
C SER A 29 13.83 28.17 -6.02
N PHE A 30 14.54 27.08 -6.28
CA PHE A 30 14.11 25.73 -5.99
C PHE A 30 15.20 25.02 -5.21
N GLU A 31 14.84 24.35 -4.11
CA GLU A 31 15.79 23.55 -3.35
C GLU A 31 16.48 22.51 -4.23
N ASN A 32 17.74 22.24 -3.93
CA ASN A 32 18.58 21.28 -4.66
C ASN A 32 18.66 21.54 -6.18
N ASN A 33 18.41 22.77 -6.62
CA ASN A 33 18.35 23.16 -8.04
C ASN A 33 17.36 22.30 -8.84
N ALA A 34 16.21 21.94 -8.25
CA ALA A 34 15.19 21.12 -8.92
C ALA A 34 14.58 21.79 -10.16
N ALA A 35 14.72 23.11 -10.30
CA ALA A 35 14.42 23.88 -11.50
C ALA A 35 15.28 25.16 -11.55
N PRO A 36 15.43 25.82 -12.72
CA PRO A 36 16.15 27.08 -12.85
C PRO A 36 15.54 28.18 -11.98
N GLN A 37 16.40 28.94 -11.30
CA GLN A 37 15.99 30.15 -10.58
C GLN A 37 15.67 31.30 -11.55
N TYR A 38 14.78 32.19 -11.14
CA TYR A 38 14.44 33.38 -11.90
C TYR A 38 14.14 34.57 -10.98
N LYS A 39 14.18 35.77 -11.55
CA LYS A 39 14.01 37.04 -10.86
C LYS A 39 12.81 37.78 -11.46
N LEU A 40 11.92 38.27 -10.61
CA LEU A 40 10.77 39.08 -11.00
C LEU A 40 11.01 40.51 -10.51
N GLU A 41 10.95 41.47 -11.43
CA GLU A 41 11.01 42.90 -11.09
C GLU A 41 9.63 43.34 -10.58
N LEU A 42 9.58 43.87 -9.37
CA LEU A 42 8.35 44.27 -8.70
C LEU A 42 8.08 45.75 -8.93
N HIS A 43 6.82 46.07 -9.20
CA HIS A 43 6.35 47.45 -9.30
C HIS A 43 5.60 47.78 -8.00
N SER A 44 5.89 48.94 -7.42
CA SER A 44 5.33 49.34 -6.13
C SER A 44 3.80 49.25 -6.12
N ASN A 45 3.24 48.61 -5.08
CA ASN A 45 1.81 48.44 -4.81
C ASN A 45 1.04 47.43 -5.69
N GLU A 46 1.71 46.60 -6.48
CA GLU A 46 1.03 45.53 -7.22
C GLU A 46 0.89 44.26 -6.37
N LYS A 47 -0.30 43.65 -6.41
CA LYS A 47 -0.52 42.32 -5.85
C LYS A 47 0.12 41.28 -6.77
N ILE A 48 1.05 40.51 -6.23
CA ILE A 48 1.75 39.46 -6.97
C ILE A 48 1.08 38.11 -6.67
N ILE A 49 0.68 37.42 -7.73
CA ILE A 49 0.24 36.02 -7.65
C ILE A 49 1.29 35.19 -8.35
N LEU A 50 1.89 34.25 -7.63
CA LEU A 50 2.86 33.33 -8.19
C LEU A 50 2.18 32.00 -8.48
N GLU A 51 2.43 31.49 -9.67
CA GLU A 51 1.92 30.21 -10.15
C GLU A 51 3.07 29.23 -10.40
N GLN A 52 2.94 28.00 -9.89
CA GLN A 52 3.94 26.95 -10.00
C GLN A 52 3.27 25.61 -10.30
N SER A 53 3.79 24.83 -11.25
CA SER A 53 3.27 23.49 -11.52
C SER A 53 3.46 22.56 -10.33
N TYR A 54 2.45 21.74 -10.02
CA TYR A 54 2.55 20.76 -8.93
C TYR A 54 3.59 19.66 -9.22
N SER A 55 3.79 19.31 -10.49
CA SER A 55 4.80 18.33 -10.90
C SER A 55 5.48 18.77 -12.19
N TRP A 56 6.75 18.43 -12.35
CA TRP A 56 7.49 18.64 -13.58
C TRP A 56 8.49 17.50 -13.83
N ILE A 57 8.76 17.23 -15.10
CA ILE A 57 9.61 16.12 -15.53
C ILE A 57 11.06 16.42 -15.13
N ARG A 58 11.71 15.47 -14.46
CA ARG A 58 13.15 15.51 -14.17
C ARG A 58 13.93 14.80 -15.29
N ASP A 59 13.47 13.61 -15.66
CA ASP A 59 13.99 12.79 -16.75
C ASP A 59 12.89 11.88 -17.32
N GLN A 60 13.25 10.93 -18.19
CA GLN A 60 12.27 10.05 -18.85
C GLN A 60 11.43 9.22 -17.88
N ASN A 61 11.95 8.90 -16.69
CA ASN A 61 11.32 7.97 -15.76
C ASN A 61 11.17 8.55 -14.34
N SER A 62 11.46 9.83 -14.14
CA SER A 62 11.31 10.49 -12.84
C SER A 62 10.74 11.90 -13.00
N ARG A 63 10.08 12.36 -11.93
CA ARG A 63 9.53 13.72 -11.86
C ARG A 63 9.83 14.34 -10.52
N TYR A 64 9.82 15.66 -10.48
CA TYR A 64 9.68 16.39 -9.22
C TYR A 64 8.21 16.61 -8.93
N ASN A 65 7.87 16.60 -7.63
CA ASN A 65 6.56 16.99 -7.14
C ASN A 65 6.72 18.03 -6.03
N LEU A 66 5.95 19.11 -6.12
CA LEU A 66 5.98 20.24 -5.21
C LEU A 66 5.42 19.83 -3.85
N VAL A 67 6.18 20.10 -2.77
CA VAL A 67 5.79 19.71 -1.40
C VAL A 67 5.55 20.90 -0.48
N SER A 68 6.31 21.98 -0.65
CA SER A 68 6.21 23.18 0.18
C SER A 68 6.85 24.39 -0.49
N TYR A 69 6.64 25.55 0.11
CA TYR A 69 7.37 26.77 -0.22
C TYR A 69 7.75 27.51 1.07
N SER A 70 8.78 28.35 1.01
CA SER A 70 9.13 29.30 2.07
C SER A 70 9.29 30.70 1.49
N ILE A 71 9.00 31.72 2.30
CA ILE A 71 9.14 33.13 1.93
C ILE A 71 10.15 33.76 2.88
N ASP A 72 11.19 34.39 2.34
CA ASP A 72 12.23 35.09 3.11
C ASP A 72 12.86 34.25 4.24
N GLY A 73 12.98 32.94 4.03
CA GLY A 73 13.54 32.01 5.02
C GLY A 73 12.61 31.67 6.19
N SER A 74 11.30 31.95 6.06
CA SER A 74 10.29 31.50 7.00
C SER A 74 10.20 29.97 7.07
N GLU A 75 9.47 29.46 8.07
CA GLU A 75 9.08 28.05 8.12
C GLU A 75 8.39 27.62 6.81
N PRO A 76 8.70 26.42 6.28
CA PRO A 76 8.07 25.90 5.07
C PRO A 76 6.57 25.72 5.24
N VAL A 77 5.80 26.27 4.31
CA VAL A 77 4.35 26.11 4.23
C VAL A 77 4.05 24.88 3.36
N PRO A 78 3.41 23.83 3.91
CA PRO A 78 3.12 22.61 3.16
C PRO A 78 2.05 22.85 2.09
N ILE A 79 2.20 22.17 0.96
CA ILE A 79 1.27 22.21 -0.17
C ILE A 79 0.56 20.86 -0.29
N SER A 80 -0.76 20.88 -0.52
CA SER A 80 -1.51 19.67 -0.86
C SER A 80 -1.08 19.16 -2.23
N ARG A 81 -0.52 17.96 -2.27
CA ARG A 81 0.20 17.44 -3.43
C ARG A 81 -0.75 16.95 -4.51
N GLN A 82 -0.41 17.23 -5.77
CA GLN A 82 -1.19 16.80 -6.93
C GLN A 82 -0.27 16.32 -8.05
N ALA A 83 -0.75 15.35 -8.84
CA ALA A 83 -0.02 14.85 -10.01
C ALA A 83 0.14 15.90 -11.12
N ARG A 84 -0.84 16.80 -11.26
CA ARG A 84 -0.97 17.75 -12.37
C ARG A 84 -1.61 19.05 -11.88
N GLY A 85 -1.54 20.07 -12.73
CA GLY A 85 -2.11 21.38 -12.48
C GLY A 85 -1.10 22.38 -11.92
N THR A 86 -1.63 23.51 -11.46
CA THR A 86 -0.84 24.66 -11.02
C THR A 86 -1.27 25.04 -9.61
N PHE A 87 -0.30 25.13 -8.72
CA PHE A 87 -0.41 25.75 -7.42
C PHE A 87 -0.28 27.27 -7.59
N SER A 88 -1.16 28.04 -6.93
CA SER A 88 -1.10 29.49 -6.94
C SER A 88 -1.27 30.05 -5.54
N PHE A 89 -0.53 31.11 -5.24
CA PHE A 89 -0.64 31.82 -3.96
C PHE A 89 -0.26 33.28 -4.09
N ASP A 90 -0.73 34.06 -3.12
CA ASP A 90 -0.46 35.49 -3.02
C ASP A 90 0.91 35.72 -2.35
N VAL A 91 1.78 36.47 -3.02
CA VAL A 91 3.10 36.84 -2.46
C VAL A 91 3.00 38.17 -1.72
N PRO A 92 3.46 38.28 -0.46
CA PRO A 92 3.51 39.55 0.27
C PRO A 92 4.36 40.58 -0.47
N ILE A 93 3.91 41.84 -0.50
CA ILE A 93 4.48 42.93 -1.32
C ILE A 93 5.99 43.17 -1.06
N ASN A 94 6.46 42.89 0.15
CA ASN A 94 7.85 43.16 0.56
C ASN A 94 8.74 41.90 0.54
N SER A 95 8.27 40.81 -0.09
CA SER A 95 9.02 39.56 -0.14
C SER A 95 10.22 39.69 -1.08
N LYS A 96 11.37 39.12 -0.69
CA LYS A 96 12.61 39.16 -1.48
C LYS A 96 12.99 37.81 -2.03
N PHE A 97 12.66 36.74 -1.30
CA PHE A 97 13.02 35.38 -1.65
C PHE A 97 11.82 34.44 -1.52
N ILE A 98 11.63 33.60 -2.53
CA ILE A 98 10.75 32.43 -2.45
C ILE A 98 11.59 31.21 -2.81
N ILE A 99 11.47 30.18 -1.98
CA ILE A 99 12.13 28.89 -2.22
C ILE A 99 11.04 27.82 -2.27
N PHE A 100 10.95 27.12 -3.39
CA PHE A 100 10.10 25.94 -3.52
C PHE A 100 10.88 24.67 -3.16
N SER A 101 10.29 23.84 -2.32
CA SER A 101 10.82 22.52 -1.99
C SER A 101 10.05 21.47 -2.80
N SER A 102 10.77 20.48 -3.31
CA SER A 102 10.19 19.40 -4.10
C SER A 102 10.84 18.07 -3.75
N VAL A 103 10.13 16.99 -4.04
CA VAL A 103 10.63 15.63 -3.87
C VAL A 103 10.66 14.91 -5.22
N VAL A 104 11.68 14.10 -5.43
CA VAL A 104 11.77 13.21 -6.60
C VAL A 104 10.75 12.09 -6.42
N GLN A 105 10.02 11.78 -7.49
CA GLN A 105 9.12 10.64 -7.54
C GLN A 105 9.43 9.71 -8.70
N TYR A 106 9.15 8.43 -8.50
CA TYR A 106 9.23 7.38 -9.50
C TYR A 106 7.88 6.69 -9.69
N PRO A 107 7.57 6.21 -10.92
CA PRO A 107 6.37 5.45 -11.18
C PRO A 107 6.51 4.02 -10.67
N VAL A 108 5.42 3.49 -10.11
CA VAL A 108 5.28 2.07 -9.79
C VAL A 108 4.17 1.48 -10.65
N SER A 109 4.51 0.44 -11.41
CA SER A 109 3.58 -0.29 -12.28
C SER A 109 3.54 -1.76 -11.91
N ILE A 110 2.35 -2.36 -11.99
CA ILE A 110 2.12 -3.76 -11.62
C ILE A 110 1.33 -4.42 -12.73
N THR A 111 1.77 -5.62 -13.12
CA THR A 111 1.12 -6.47 -14.12
C THR A 111 0.86 -7.88 -13.56
N GLY A 112 -0.10 -8.59 -14.15
CA GLY A 112 -0.46 -9.96 -13.75
C GLY A 112 -1.56 -10.06 -12.69
N VAL A 113 -2.05 -8.92 -12.17
CA VAL A 113 -3.11 -8.83 -11.15
C VAL A 113 -4.16 -7.80 -11.58
N ASN A 114 -5.38 -7.96 -11.06
CA ASN A 114 -6.50 -7.10 -11.45
C ASN A 114 -6.73 -5.97 -10.45
N ASP A 115 -6.74 -6.28 -9.15
CA ASP A 115 -6.78 -5.26 -8.12
C ASP A 115 -5.62 -5.42 -7.14
N TYR A 116 -5.16 -4.28 -6.65
CA TYR A 116 -4.15 -4.15 -5.63
C TYR A 116 -4.31 -2.80 -4.94
N SER A 117 -3.70 -2.67 -3.77
CA SER A 117 -3.66 -1.44 -3.02
C SER A 117 -2.24 -1.17 -2.52
N PHE A 118 -1.85 0.09 -2.52
CA PHE A 118 -0.58 0.54 -1.94
C PHE A 118 -0.79 1.05 -0.51
N LEU A 119 0.11 0.66 0.38
CA LEU A 119 0.20 1.18 1.74
C LEU A 119 1.65 1.62 2.03
N PRO A 120 1.93 2.93 2.17
CA PRO A 120 1.00 4.05 2.03
C PRO A 120 0.49 4.22 0.59
N LYS A 121 -0.59 4.99 0.41
CA LYS A 121 -1.07 5.37 -0.93
C LYS A 121 -0.11 6.36 -1.58
N SER A 122 -0.13 6.42 -2.91
CA SER A 122 0.60 7.45 -3.66
C SER A 122 0.19 8.85 -3.19
N PRO A 123 1.14 9.73 -2.82
CA PRO A 123 0.83 11.08 -2.33
C PRO A 123 0.16 11.97 -3.39
N THR A 124 0.23 11.58 -4.66
CA THR A 124 -0.35 12.28 -5.81
C THR A 124 -1.51 11.50 -6.45
N ASN A 125 -1.88 10.36 -5.88
CA ASN A 125 -2.98 9.49 -6.32
C ASN A 125 -2.89 9.03 -7.78
N ASP A 126 -1.68 8.77 -8.27
CA ASP A 126 -1.42 8.37 -9.67
C ASP A 126 -0.32 7.30 -9.79
N ASN A 127 -0.08 6.54 -8.73
CA ASN A 127 0.95 5.49 -8.63
C ASN A 127 2.40 5.99 -8.78
N TRP A 128 2.63 7.27 -8.54
CA TRP A 128 3.97 7.82 -8.35
C TRP A 128 4.26 7.95 -6.86
N PHE A 129 5.47 7.59 -6.46
CA PHE A 129 5.88 7.56 -5.07
C PHE A 129 7.21 8.25 -4.90
N ASP A 130 7.42 8.81 -3.71
CA ASP A 130 8.63 9.57 -3.41
C ASP A 130 9.85 8.64 -3.36
N GLU A 131 10.99 9.14 -3.79
CA GLU A 131 12.28 8.45 -3.63
C GLU A 131 12.46 8.01 -2.17
N LYS A 132 12.93 6.77 -1.98
CA LYS A 132 13.11 6.04 -0.71
C LYS A 132 11.83 5.74 0.07
N SER A 133 10.67 5.78 -0.58
CA SER A 133 9.44 5.31 0.05
C SER A 133 9.44 3.79 0.19
N ASP A 134 9.16 3.29 1.40
CA ASP A 134 8.82 1.89 1.65
C ASP A 134 7.31 1.70 1.41
N ILE A 135 6.96 0.80 0.49
CA ILE A 135 5.57 0.56 0.10
C ILE A 135 5.25 -0.91 0.24
N LEU A 136 4.14 -1.20 0.90
CA LEU A 136 3.49 -2.50 0.92
C LEU A 136 2.38 -2.54 -0.12
N ILE A 137 2.50 -3.45 -1.07
CA ILE A 137 1.43 -3.80 -2.01
C ILE A 137 0.62 -4.91 -1.37
N SER A 138 -0.67 -4.64 -1.15
CA SER A 138 -1.58 -5.56 -0.45
C SER A 138 -2.91 -5.65 -1.17
N GLN A 139 -3.80 -6.53 -0.67
CA GLN A 139 -5.11 -6.78 -1.27
C GLN A 139 -4.98 -7.18 -2.75
N ILE A 140 -3.93 -7.92 -3.07
CA ILE A 140 -3.73 -8.44 -4.42
C ILE A 140 -4.85 -9.44 -4.69
N THR A 141 -5.78 -9.07 -5.55
CA THR A 141 -6.86 -9.92 -6.02
C THR A 141 -6.59 -10.37 -7.44
N PHE A 142 -7.06 -11.58 -7.69
CA PHE A 142 -7.01 -12.23 -8.98
C PHE A 142 -8.44 -12.40 -9.45
N GLU A 143 -8.64 -12.51 -10.77
CA GLU A 143 -9.94 -12.75 -11.37
C GLU A 143 -10.65 -13.90 -10.65
N ASN A 144 -11.81 -13.59 -10.05
CA ASN A 144 -12.46 -14.48 -9.11
C ASN A 144 -13.21 -15.58 -9.86
N LEU A 145 -12.51 -16.67 -10.16
CA LEU A 145 -13.07 -17.84 -10.85
C LEU A 145 -13.79 -18.81 -9.88
N GLY A 146 -13.98 -18.47 -8.61
CA GLY A 146 -14.78 -19.25 -7.66
C GLY A 146 -14.18 -19.39 -6.26
N ILE A 147 -14.34 -20.57 -5.65
CA ILE A 147 -13.96 -20.85 -4.25
C ILE A 147 -12.46 -21.22 -4.12
N ILE A 148 -11.76 -21.40 -5.25
CA ILE A 148 -10.35 -21.76 -5.25
C ILE A 148 -9.52 -20.50 -4.97
N PRO A 149 -8.78 -20.44 -3.85
CA PRO A 149 -7.91 -19.31 -3.58
C PRO A 149 -6.76 -19.28 -4.57
N ASN A 150 -6.36 -18.09 -5.00
CA ASN A 150 -5.15 -17.88 -5.79
C ASN A 150 -4.02 -17.45 -4.87
N ILE A 151 -2.83 -18.00 -5.08
CA ILE A 151 -1.61 -17.67 -4.34
C ILE A 151 -0.56 -17.10 -5.28
N ILE A 152 0.22 -16.15 -4.78
CA ILE A 152 1.39 -15.64 -5.50
C ILE A 152 2.44 -16.75 -5.54
N THR A 153 2.85 -17.16 -6.74
CA THR A 153 3.91 -18.17 -6.92
C THR A 153 5.26 -17.54 -7.20
N LYS A 154 5.27 -16.39 -7.89
CA LYS A 154 6.50 -15.66 -8.24
C LYS A 154 6.22 -14.18 -8.39
N VAL A 155 7.15 -13.36 -7.91
CA VAL A 155 7.17 -11.91 -8.16
C VAL A 155 8.47 -11.58 -8.85
N GLU A 156 8.40 -10.90 -9.98
CA GLU A 156 9.57 -10.41 -10.71
C GLU A 156 9.66 -8.89 -10.59
N GLY A 157 10.87 -8.38 -10.38
CA GLY A 157 11.16 -6.97 -10.18
C GLY A 157 11.93 -6.71 -8.89
N GLN A 158 12.06 -5.45 -8.51
CA GLN A 158 12.75 -5.04 -7.28
C GLN A 158 11.84 -5.23 -6.07
N ILE A 159 12.20 -6.18 -5.21
CA ILE A 159 11.45 -6.53 -4.00
C ILE A 159 12.38 -6.55 -2.78
N ILE A 160 11.86 -6.11 -1.64
CA ILE A 160 12.52 -6.27 -0.33
C ILE A 160 12.07 -7.60 0.29
N GLU A 161 10.76 -7.80 0.35
CA GLU A 161 10.13 -8.94 1.02
C GLU A 161 8.85 -9.37 0.29
N ASN A 162 8.55 -10.67 0.36
CA ASN A 162 7.29 -11.24 -0.10
C ASN A 162 6.70 -12.10 1.04
N SER A 163 5.47 -11.79 1.43
CA SER A 163 4.75 -12.52 2.47
C SER A 163 3.30 -12.76 2.06
N GLY A 164 2.99 -14.00 1.69
CA GLY A 164 1.66 -14.41 1.25
C GLY A 164 1.21 -13.67 0.00
N ASN A 165 0.12 -12.89 0.12
CA ASN A 165 -0.44 -12.08 -0.96
C ASN A 165 -0.05 -10.59 -0.82
N SER A 166 1.17 -10.33 -0.36
CA SER A 166 1.70 -8.97 -0.20
C SER A 166 3.17 -8.88 -0.57
N VAL A 167 3.55 -7.75 -1.16
CA VAL A 167 4.91 -7.50 -1.66
C VAL A 167 5.38 -6.16 -1.11
N GLN A 168 6.55 -6.14 -0.48
CA GLN A 168 7.17 -4.90 -0.01
C GLN A 168 8.29 -4.47 -0.96
N ILE A 169 8.28 -3.18 -1.32
CA ILE A 169 9.25 -2.56 -2.23
C ILE A 169 9.83 -1.27 -1.63
N LEU A 170 11.06 -0.94 -2.02
CA LEU A 170 11.71 0.35 -1.76
C LEU A 170 11.78 1.11 -3.07
N VAL A 171 11.21 2.31 -3.13
CA VAL A 171 11.18 3.12 -4.35
C VAL A 171 12.44 3.96 -4.48
N ASP A 172 13.48 3.44 -5.14
CA ASP A 172 14.69 4.20 -5.47
C ASP A 172 14.85 4.48 -6.97
N ASN A 173 14.02 3.84 -7.80
CA ASN A 173 14.00 3.96 -9.24
C ASN A 173 12.60 3.60 -9.78
N PRO A 174 12.35 3.68 -11.11
CA PRO A 174 11.10 3.24 -11.73
C PRO A 174 10.88 1.74 -11.56
N ILE A 175 9.78 1.35 -10.92
CA ILE A 175 9.50 -0.05 -10.61
C ILE A 175 8.42 -0.60 -11.54
N HIS A 176 8.72 -1.74 -12.14
CA HIS A 176 7.77 -2.59 -12.84
C HIS A 176 7.75 -3.98 -12.19
N LEU A 177 6.61 -4.36 -11.61
CA LEU A 177 6.41 -5.67 -11.01
C LEU A 177 5.56 -6.55 -11.92
N THR A 178 5.99 -7.79 -12.08
CA THR A 178 5.18 -8.84 -12.70
C THR A 178 4.85 -9.89 -11.65
N ILE A 179 3.56 -10.02 -11.33
CA ILE A 179 3.07 -10.97 -10.33
C ILE A 179 2.52 -12.19 -11.07
N HIS A 180 3.13 -13.34 -10.82
CA HIS A 180 2.65 -14.64 -11.27
C HIS A 180 1.90 -15.32 -10.14
N TRP A 181 0.79 -15.96 -10.48
CA TRP A 181 -0.11 -16.59 -9.53
C TRP A 181 -0.66 -17.89 -10.06
N GLU A 182 -1.04 -18.77 -9.14
CA GLU A 182 -1.68 -20.04 -9.45
C GLU A 182 -2.84 -20.32 -8.50
N SER A 183 -3.81 -21.08 -8.98
CA SER A 183 -4.90 -21.63 -8.20
C SER A 183 -4.37 -22.64 -7.18
N ASP A 184 -4.58 -22.39 -5.88
CA ASP A 184 -4.21 -23.32 -4.82
C ASP A 184 -5.31 -24.36 -4.57
N TYR A 185 -5.10 -25.55 -5.13
CA TYR A 185 -6.00 -26.70 -4.98
C TYR A 185 -5.75 -27.51 -3.70
N SER A 186 -4.83 -27.09 -2.82
CA SER A 186 -4.50 -27.82 -1.59
C SER A 186 -5.75 -28.09 -0.74
N ILE A 187 -6.67 -27.12 -0.63
CA ILE A 187 -7.92 -27.28 0.11
C ILE A 187 -8.80 -28.39 -0.46
N PHE A 188 -8.88 -28.53 -1.79
CA PHE A 188 -9.63 -29.59 -2.45
C PHE A 188 -8.98 -30.95 -2.26
N THR A 189 -7.64 -31.01 -2.31
CA THR A 189 -6.92 -32.27 -2.04
C THR A 189 -7.18 -32.76 -0.61
N ILE A 190 -7.19 -31.86 0.38
CA ILE A 190 -7.53 -32.20 1.78
C ILE A 190 -8.98 -32.66 1.88
N LEU A 191 -9.93 -31.92 1.31
CA LEU A 191 -11.36 -32.26 1.34
C LEU A 191 -11.65 -33.61 0.66
N LEU A 192 -10.93 -33.96 -0.40
CA LEU A 192 -11.09 -35.22 -1.12
C LEU A 192 -10.44 -36.40 -0.38
N LEU A 193 -9.32 -36.17 0.31
CA LEU A 193 -8.63 -37.22 1.08
C LEU A 193 -9.32 -37.55 2.41
N LEU A 194 -9.94 -36.58 3.09
CA LEU A 194 -10.64 -36.78 4.36
C LEU A 194 -11.68 -37.94 4.35
N PRO A 195 -12.60 -38.04 3.37
CA PRO A 195 -13.56 -39.15 3.33
C PRO A 195 -12.87 -40.49 3.06
N ILE A 196 -11.83 -40.53 2.22
CA ILE A 196 -11.07 -41.74 1.92
C ILE A 196 -10.38 -42.25 3.18
N ILE A 197 -9.70 -41.37 3.92
CA ILE A 197 -9.08 -41.69 5.21
C ILE A 197 -10.13 -42.19 6.21
N GLY A 198 -11.29 -41.53 6.28
CA GLY A 198 -12.41 -41.95 7.13
C GLY A 198 -12.91 -43.36 6.82
N ILE A 199 -13.07 -43.70 5.54
CA ILE A 199 -13.48 -45.04 5.07
C ILE A 199 -12.42 -46.09 5.45
N VAL A 200 -11.13 -45.80 5.23
CA VAL A 200 -10.03 -46.71 5.59
C VAL A 200 -10.00 -46.97 7.10
N ILE A 201 -10.12 -45.93 7.93
CA ILE A 201 -10.17 -46.06 9.40
C ILE A 201 -11.40 -46.89 9.83
N PHE A 202 -12.55 -46.68 9.20
CA PHE A 202 -13.77 -47.44 9.48
C PHE A 202 -13.59 -48.94 9.21
N PHE A 203 -12.99 -49.33 8.07
CA PHE A 203 -12.73 -50.73 7.75
C PHE A 203 -11.66 -51.37 8.65
N ILE A 204 -10.60 -50.63 9.02
CA ILE A 204 -9.60 -51.11 9.98
C ILE A 204 -10.24 -51.40 11.35
N ARG A 205 -11.17 -50.54 11.80
CA ARG A 205 -11.91 -50.74 13.05
C ARG A 205 -12.85 -51.95 12.97
N GLN A 206 -13.57 -52.14 11.87
CA GLN A 206 -14.40 -53.35 11.69
C GLN A 206 -13.56 -54.62 11.76
N LYS A 207 -12.39 -54.66 11.11
CA LYS A 207 -11.53 -55.85 11.09
C LYS A 207 -10.94 -56.21 12.48
N LYS A 208 -10.70 -55.22 13.35
CA LYS A 208 -10.24 -55.42 14.73
C LYS A 208 -11.35 -55.83 15.72
N GLY A 209 -12.63 -55.81 15.31
CA GLY A 209 -13.76 -56.23 16.14
C GLY A 209 -13.94 -57.75 16.27
N SER A 210 -13.16 -58.57 15.55
CA SER A 210 -13.16 -60.03 15.70
C SER A 210 -12.10 -60.44 16.74
N ASN A 211 -12.48 -60.47 18.01
CA ASN A 211 -11.68 -61.14 19.03
C ASN A 211 -12.02 -62.65 19.05
N PRO A 212 -11.02 -63.56 18.99
CA PRO A 212 -11.14 -64.92 19.51
C PRO A 212 -11.28 -64.92 21.05
N PRO A 213 -11.72 -66.04 21.68
CA PRO A 213 -12.12 -66.08 23.09
C PRO A 213 -11.00 -65.71 24.07
N LYS A 214 -11.41 -65.00 25.14
CA LYS A 214 -10.59 -64.56 26.28
C LYS A 214 -9.73 -65.70 26.87
N THR A 215 -8.43 -65.45 27.03
CA THR A 215 -7.59 -66.10 28.05
C THR A 215 -7.00 -65.03 28.97
N ILE A 216 -7.01 -65.31 30.28
CA ILE A 216 -6.79 -64.39 31.39
C ILE A 216 -5.31 -64.34 31.84
N SER A 217 -4.81 -63.10 31.99
CA SER A 217 -3.79 -62.51 32.89
C SER A 217 -2.31 -62.96 32.95
N LYS A 218 -1.40 -61.97 32.86
CA LYS A 218 -0.47 -61.55 33.94
C LYS A 218 0.18 -60.16 33.65
N PRO A 219 0.75 -59.44 34.65
CA PRO A 219 0.82 -57.97 34.67
C PRO A 219 2.19 -57.35 34.34
N GLU A 220 2.14 -56.02 34.22
CA GLU A 220 3.13 -55.04 34.69
C GLU A 220 4.31 -54.63 33.79
N LYS A 221 4.25 -53.38 33.28
CA LYS A 221 5.18 -52.31 33.69
C LYS A 221 4.71 -50.92 33.22
N THR A 222 4.67 -50.01 34.18
CA THR A 222 4.23 -48.63 34.11
C THR A 222 5.28 -47.75 33.44
N ALA A 223 4.89 -47.00 32.41
CA ALA A 223 5.63 -45.87 31.85
C ALA A 223 4.75 -44.61 31.98
N PRO A 224 5.34 -43.42 32.22
CA PRO A 224 4.60 -42.22 32.57
C PRO A 224 3.78 -41.73 31.37
N LYS A 225 2.46 -41.74 31.51
CA LYS A 225 1.55 -41.09 30.55
C LYS A 225 1.57 -39.60 30.80
N THR A 226 2.31 -38.87 29.97
CA THR A 226 2.21 -37.42 29.87
C THR A 226 0.82 -37.04 29.39
N ASN A 227 0.25 -36.00 30.00
CA ASN A 227 -1.16 -35.64 30.01
C ASN A 227 -1.64 -35.00 28.67
N SER A 228 -1.64 -35.79 27.60
CA SER A 228 -2.02 -35.37 26.22
C SER A 228 -3.46 -34.82 26.11
N ASN A 229 -4.33 -35.17 27.04
CA ASN A 229 -5.73 -34.74 27.03
C ASN A 229 -5.91 -33.25 27.34
N ASN A 230 -4.90 -32.57 27.92
CA ASN A 230 -5.01 -31.15 28.22
C ASN A 230 -4.84 -30.28 26.96
N TYR A 231 -3.90 -30.63 26.09
CA TYR A 231 -3.62 -29.87 24.86
C TYR A 231 -4.78 -29.93 23.85
N GLU A 232 -5.44 -31.07 23.70
CA GLU A 232 -6.59 -31.18 22.79
C GLU A 232 -7.75 -30.28 23.24
N ASN A 233 -7.97 -30.16 24.55
CA ASN A 233 -9.00 -29.28 25.11
C ASN A 233 -8.65 -27.80 24.92
N GLU A 234 -7.39 -27.41 25.16
CA GLU A 234 -6.92 -26.04 24.92
C GLU A 234 -7.06 -25.63 23.44
N ILE A 235 -6.68 -26.51 22.51
CA ILE A 235 -6.82 -26.28 21.07
C ILE A 235 -8.31 -26.14 20.69
N LYS A 236 -9.18 -27.01 21.22
CA LYS A 236 -10.61 -26.96 20.94
C LYS A 236 -11.26 -25.67 21.44
N ILE A 237 -10.89 -25.23 22.64
CA ILE A 237 -11.35 -23.96 23.23
C ILE A 237 -10.87 -22.78 22.38
N PHE A 238 -9.60 -22.76 21.99
CA PHE A 238 -9.04 -21.69 21.16
C PHE A 238 -9.74 -21.58 19.80
N LEU A 239 -9.95 -22.70 19.11
CA LEU A 239 -10.63 -22.72 17.81
C LEU A 239 -12.09 -22.28 17.91
N LYS A 240 -12.79 -22.69 18.97
CA LYS A 240 -14.17 -22.23 19.26
C LYS A 240 -14.21 -20.72 19.48
N GLN A 241 -13.31 -20.20 20.31
CA GLN A 241 -13.23 -18.77 20.62
C GLN A 241 -12.98 -17.94 19.36
N LYS A 242 -11.99 -18.33 18.55
CA LYS A 242 -11.63 -17.63 17.31
C LYS A 242 -12.74 -17.66 16.26
N SER A 243 -13.52 -18.76 16.23
CA SER A 243 -14.69 -18.87 15.36
C SER A 243 -15.81 -17.91 15.78
N ILE A 244 -16.07 -17.78 17.09
CA ILE A 244 -17.07 -16.84 17.63
C ILE A 244 -16.67 -15.40 17.32
N GLU A 245 -15.40 -15.02 17.55
CA GLU A 245 -14.87 -13.69 17.24
C GLU A 245 -15.03 -13.33 15.77
N LYS A 246 -14.78 -14.31 14.88
CA LYS A 246 -14.99 -14.10 13.44
C LYS A 246 -16.46 -13.89 13.12
N ILE A 247 -17.39 -14.66 13.71
CA ILE A 247 -18.83 -14.48 13.52
C ILE A 247 -19.26 -13.09 14.00
N ASP A 248 -18.78 -12.64 15.15
CA ASP A 248 -19.05 -11.29 15.65
C ASP A 248 -18.56 -10.21 14.68
N SER A 249 -17.34 -10.36 14.14
CA SER A 249 -16.83 -9.42 13.13
C SER A 249 -17.74 -9.35 11.89
N LEU A 250 -18.35 -10.48 11.47
CA LEU A 250 -19.26 -10.55 10.33
C LEU A 250 -20.64 -9.95 10.61
N ILE A 251 -21.12 -10.03 11.86
CA ILE A 251 -22.35 -9.35 12.30
C ILE A 251 -22.10 -7.84 12.32
N THR A 252 -20.98 -7.39 12.91
CA THR A 252 -20.62 -5.96 12.98
C THR A 252 -20.42 -5.34 11.60
N SER A 253 -19.82 -6.07 10.66
CA SER A 253 -19.67 -5.63 9.27
C SER A 253 -20.96 -5.68 8.46
N LYS A 254 -22.09 -6.12 9.06
CA LYS A 254 -23.39 -6.34 8.40
C LYS A 254 -23.34 -7.34 7.23
N THR A 255 -22.33 -8.20 7.21
CA THR A 255 -22.19 -9.25 6.19
C THR A 255 -23.20 -10.38 6.41
N ILE A 256 -23.58 -10.62 7.66
CA ILE A 256 -24.66 -11.53 8.05
C ILE A 256 -25.61 -10.84 9.02
N THR A 257 -26.88 -11.26 9.04
CA THR A 257 -27.85 -10.72 10.01
C THR A 257 -27.55 -11.23 11.43
N PRO A 258 -27.87 -10.45 12.48
CA PRO A 258 -27.67 -10.87 13.86
C PRO A 258 -28.34 -12.22 14.18
N GLU A 259 -29.55 -12.47 13.68
CA GLU A 259 -30.29 -13.72 13.93
C GLU A 259 -29.58 -14.93 13.32
N LYS A 260 -29.01 -14.76 12.12
CA LYS A 260 -28.23 -15.81 11.46
C LYS A 260 -26.91 -16.05 12.19
N GLY A 261 -26.26 -14.98 12.67
CA GLY A 261 -25.05 -15.07 13.48
C GLY A 261 -25.27 -15.84 14.79
N ILE A 262 -26.35 -15.54 15.52
CA ILE A 262 -26.71 -16.25 16.76
C ILE A 262 -26.94 -17.74 16.50
N ARG A 263 -27.71 -18.10 15.47
CA ARG A 263 -27.95 -19.51 15.10
C ARG A 263 -26.66 -20.28 14.79
N ILE A 264 -25.68 -19.63 14.19
CA ILE A 264 -24.38 -20.26 13.89
C ILE A 264 -23.56 -20.44 15.17
N LYS A 265 -23.60 -19.48 16.11
CA LYS A 265 -22.93 -19.61 17.41
C LYS A 265 -23.47 -20.78 18.23
N ASP A 266 -24.78 -21.03 18.18
CA ASP A 266 -25.43 -22.13 18.90
C ASP A 266 -25.01 -23.53 18.40
N MET A 267 -24.36 -23.62 17.23
CA MET A 267 -23.86 -24.89 16.68
C MET A 267 -22.46 -25.28 17.20
N PHE A 268 -21.79 -24.42 17.98
CA PHE A 268 -20.45 -24.64 18.55
C PHE A 268 -20.49 -24.99 20.04
#